data_AF-A0A3D9SG36-F1
#
_entry.id   AF-A0A3D9SG36-F1
#
_cell.length_a   1.000
_cell.length_b   1.000
_cell.length_c   1.000
_cell.angle_alpha   90.00
_cell.angle_beta   90.00
_cell.angle_gamma   90.00
#
_symmetry.space_group_name_H-M   'P 1'
#
loop_
_entity.id
_entity.type
_entity.pdbx_description
1 polymer ?
#
loop_
_entity_poly.entity_id
_entity_poly.type
_entity_poly.pdbx_seq_one_letter_code
_entity_poly.pdbx_strand_id
1 'polypeptide(L)'
;MPVPNHTDTGPDLALPALREVYRAYVRAADGLPGLPDALQAELWASTQLGALESAAPHTAGHRLAMGDLIAVLHRAGTPGARAFLLAIAAIGPEWARRAAAKAAATLDAAPGPPWAPDLGRVTPGPAWLIQEGPLDGDRLVLEFRYGPESSAPHHALAVRLMQDGPSEIVLVGDVAGLMADARKAVQAELCSVQQVAPAAAATRIRTALETAPRLPEDAYPAAPLARHRTTAAT
;
A
#
# COMPACT_ATOMS: atom_id res chain seq x y z
N MET A 1 -48.92 -13.63 17.73
CA MET A 1 -47.78 -13.06 18.48
C MET A 1 -46.72 -12.64 17.48
N PRO A 2 -46.30 -11.36 17.43
CA PRO A 2 -45.17 -10.95 16.62
C PRO A 2 -43.88 -11.41 17.29
N VAL A 3 -42.99 -12.02 16.51
CA VAL A 3 -41.63 -12.37 16.92
C VAL A 3 -40.83 -11.07 17.04
N PRO A 4 -40.11 -10.80 18.14
CA PRO A 4 -39.28 -9.61 18.22
C PRO A 4 -38.14 -9.71 17.20
N ASN A 5 -38.13 -8.79 16.23
CA ASN A 5 -36.96 -8.51 15.41
C ASN A 5 -35.84 -8.07 16.36
N HIS A 6 -34.79 -8.89 16.48
CA HIS A 6 -33.54 -8.43 17.07
C HIS A 6 -32.95 -7.37 16.15
N THR A 7 -33.14 -6.10 16.51
CA THR A 7 -32.35 -4.98 16.00
C THR A 7 -30.91 -5.21 16.43
N ASP A 8 -30.10 -5.69 15.48
CA ASP A 8 -28.64 -5.71 15.55
C ASP A 8 -28.17 -4.26 15.77
N THR A 9 -27.96 -3.89 17.03
CA THR A 9 -27.55 -2.55 17.49
C THR A 9 -26.05 -2.40 17.28
N GLY A 10 -25.61 -2.62 16.04
CA GLY A 10 -24.32 -2.13 15.57
C GLY A 10 -24.33 -0.61 15.56
N PRO A 11 -23.19 0.06 15.81
CA PRO A 11 -23.10 1.50 15.70
C PRO A 11 -23.45 1.97 14.29
N ASP A 12 -23.92 3.21 14.21
CA ASP A 12 -24.31 3.85 12.97
C ASP A 12 -23.07 4.00 12.07
N LEU A 13 -22.90 3.06 11.14
CA LEU A 13 -21.89 3.14 10.09
C LEU A 13 -22.26 4.31 9.20
N ALA A 14 -21.29 5.13 8.81
CA ALA A 14 -21.54 6.20 7.86
C ALA A 14 -21.99 5.65 6.50
N LEU A 15 -21.50 4.45 6.13
CA LEU A 15 -21.84 3.72 4.92
C LEU A 15 -22.37 2.32 5.29
N PRO A 16 -23.63 2.20 5.75
CA PRO A 16 -24.17 0.93 6.23
C PRO A 16 -24.28 -0.13 5.13
N ALA A 17 -24.37 0.27 3.87
CA ALA A 17 -24.38 -0.62 2.71
C ALA A 17 -23.07 -1.42 2.56
N LEU A 18 -21.95 -0.94 3.12
CA LEU A 18 -20.64 -1.60 3.05
C LEU A 18 -20.40 -2.59 4.20
N ARG A 19 -21.40 -2.84 5.07
CA ARG A 19 -21.26 -3.70 6.25
C ARG A 19 -20.64 -5.06 5.94
N GLU A 20 -21.11 -5.74 4.89
CA GLU A 20 -20.58 -7.06 4.52
C GLU A 20 -19.15 -7.00 3.98
N VAL A 21 -18.80 -5.91 3.30
CA VAL A 21 -17.43 -5.64 2.84
C VAL A 21 -16.50 -5.46 4.04
N TYR A 22 -16.91 -4.66 5.04
CA TYR A 22 -16.13 -4.50 6.27
C TYR A 22 -15.98 -5.81 7.05
N ARG A 23 -17.04 -6.62 7.15
CA ARG A 23 -16.97 -7.95 7.75
C ARG A 23 -16.00 -8.87 7.00
N ALA A 24 -15.95 -8.78 5.67
CA ALA A 24 -14.98 -9.52 4.88
C ALA A 24 -13.54 -9.09 5.16
N TYR A 25 -13.27 -7.79 5.27
CA TYR A 25 -11.94 -7.29 5.66
C TYR A 25 -11.51 -7.78 7.05
N VAL A 26 -12.42 -7.80 8.04
CA VAL A 26 -12.12 -8.33 9.38
C VAL A 26 -11.72 -9.81 9.31
N ARG A 27 -12.50 -10.64 8.61
CA ARG A 27 -12.18 -12.07 8.44
C ARG A 27 -10.86 -12.27 7.70
N ALA A 28 -10.61 -11.49 6.65
CA ALA A 28 -9.37 -11.60 5.90
C ALA A 28 -8.14 -11.19 6.76
N ALA A 29 -8.32 -10.24 7.68
CA ALA A 29 -7.26 -9.80 8.57
C ALA A 29 -6.79 -10.87 9.57
N ASP A 30 -7.59 -11.91 9.84
CA ASP A 30 -7.19 -13.00 10.75
C ASP A 30 -5.96 -13.78 10.24
N GLY A 31 -5.69 -13.77 8.92
CA GLY A 31 -4.49 -14.35 8.34
C GLY A 31 -3.24 -13.46 8.47
N LEU A 32 -3.41 -12.17 8.76
CA LEU A 32 -2.33 -11.19 8.73
C LEU A 32 -1.17 -11.53 9.69
N PRO A 33 -1.41 -11.93 10.96
CA PRO A 33 -0.32 -12.25 11.88
C PRO A 33 0.56 -13.42 11.42
N GLY A 34 0.05 -14.29 10.54
CA GLY A 34 0.78 -15.42 9.97
C GLY A 34 1.67 -15.08 8.78
N LEU A 35 1.67 -13.82 8.31
CA LEU A 35 2.55 -13.40 7.22
C LEU A 35 4.03 -13.39 7.65
N PRO A 36 4.96 -13.66 6.72
CA PRO A 36 6.37 -13.89 7.07
C PRO A 36 7.10 -12.61 7.49
N ASP A 37 6.76 -11.48 6.88
CA ASP A 37 7.49 -10.22 7.07
C ASP A 37 6.60 -8.98 6.87
N ALA A 38 7.17 -7.80 7.15
CA ALA A 38 6.49 -6.52 7.03
C ALA A 38 6.13 -6.17 5.59
N LEU A 39 6.94 -6.57 4.60
CA LEU A 39 6.64 -6.33 3.18
C LEU A 39 5.37 -7.05 2.76
N GLN A 40 5.23 -8.33 3.11
CA GLN A 40 4.02 -9.09 2.79
C GLN A 40 2.79 -8.53 3.51
N ALA A 41 2.94 -8.09 4.76
CA ALA A 41 1.85 -7.44 5.49
C ALA A 41 1.43 -6.10 4.84
N GLU A 42 2.38 -5.30 4.39
CA GLU A 42 2.13 -4.05 3.67
C GLU A 42 1.52 -4.28 2.29
N LEU A 43 1.98 -5.27 1.52
CA LEU A 43 1.41 -5.65 0.22
C LEU A 43 -0.04 -6.11 0.35
N TRP A 44 -0.31 -6.94 1.36
CA TRP A 44 -1.67 -7.37 1.68
C TRP A 44 -2.55 -6.17 2.01
N ALA A 45 -2.09 -5.28 2.91
CA ALA A 45 -2.86 -4.11 3.32
C ALA A 45 -3.07 -3.14 2.14
N SER A 46 -2.05 -2.93 1.32
CA SER A 46 -2.13 -2.10 0.12
C SER A 46 -3.18 -2.63 -0.85
N THR A 47 -3.28 -3.96 -1.01
CA THR A 47 -4.31 -4.58 -1.85
C THR A 47 -5.71 -4.30 -1.32
N GLN A 48 -5.93 -4.45 0.00
CA GLN A 48 -7.24 -4.16 0.61
C GLN A 48 -7.61 -2.68 0.50
N LEU A 49 -6.65 -1.78 0.76
CA LEU A 49 -6.84 -0.34 0.70
C LEU A 49 -7.07 0.16 -0.73
N GLY A 50 -6.34 -0.39 -1.70
CA GLY A 50 -6.52 -0.12 -3.12
C GLY A 50 -7.89 -0.57 -3.63
N ALA A 51 -8.36 -1.75 -3.21
CA ALA A 51 -9.71 -2.21 -3.51
C ALA A 51 -10.78 -1.28 -2.92
N LEU A 52 -10.60 -0.81 -1.68
CA LEU A 52 -11.50 0.16 -1.05
C LEU A 52 -11.51 1.51 -1.79
N GLU A 53 -10.35 1.98 -2.23
CA GLU A 53 -10.20 3.21 -3.02
C GLU A 53 -10.87 3.09 -4.39
N SER A 54 -10.62 1.99 -5.10
CA SER A 54 -11.24 1.70 -6.41
C SER A 54 -12.76 1.63 -6.33
N ALA A 55 -13.30 1.03 -5.25
CA ALA A 55 -14.74 0.94 -5.01
C ALA A 55 -15.39 2.27 -4.57
N ALA A 56 -14.60 3.22 -4.05
CA ALA A 56 -15.07 4.52 -3.57
C ALA A 56 -14.20 5.66 -4.15
N PRO A 57 -14.25 5.92 -5.47
CA PRO A 57 -13.34 6.87 -6.13
C PRO A 57 -13.58 8.33 -5.70
N HIS A 58 -14.73 8.64 -5.12
CA HIS A 58 -15.02 9.96 -4.57
C HIS A 58 -14.34 10.15 -3.21
N THR A 59 -13.51 11.19 -3.08
CA THR A 59 -12.72 11.48 -1.87
C THR A 59 -13.53 11.48 -0.58
N ALA A 60 -14.74 12.05 -0.60
CA ALA A 60 -15.62 12.07 0.57
C ALA A 60 -16.10 10.66 0.96
N GLY A 61 -16.50 9.85 -0.03
CA GLY A 61 -16.92 8.46 0.18
C GLY A 61 -15.78 7.59 0.69
N HIS A 62 -14.58 7.72 0.11
CA HIS A 62 -13.39 7.00 0.58
C HIS A 62 -13.04 7.34 2.03
N ARG A 63 -13.14 8.62 2.42
CA ARG A 63 -12.92 9.05 3.81
C ARG A 63 -13.89 8.40 4.79
N LEU A 64 -15.18 8.39 4.45
CA LEU A 64 -16.19 7.73 5.27
C LEU A 64 -15.94 6.22 5.35
N ALA A 65 -15.63 5.57 4.22
CA ALA A 65 -15.40 4.14 4.15
C ALA A 65 -14.19 3.69 5.00
N MET A 66 -13.10 4.47 4.97
CA MET A 66 -11.93 4.22 5.82
C MET A 66 -12.24 4.43 7.31
N GLY A 67 -13.02 5.47 7.64
CA GLY A 67 -13.43 5.75 9.01
C GLY A 67 -14.26 4.58 9.59
N ASP A 68 -15.23 4.11 8.82
CA ASP A 68 -16.01 2.92 9.15
C ASP A 68 -15.13 1.67 9.29
N LEU A 69 -14.20 1.43 8.35
CA LEU A 69 -13.28 0.30 8.41
C LEU A 69 -12.43 0.32 9.69
N ILE A 70 -11.83 1.46 10.04
CA ILE A 70 -11.05 1.61 11.28
C ILE A 70 -11.93 1.30 12.50
N ALA A 71 -13.15 1.84 12.53
CA ALA A 71 -14.08 1.60 13.64
C ALA A 71 -14.53 0.13 13.72
N VAL A 72 -14.75 -0.53 12.59
CA VAL A 72 -15.10 -1.96 12.53
C VAL A 72 -13.93 -2.84 12.99
N LEU A 73 -12.72 -2.58 12.52
CA LEU A 73 -11.51 -3.31 12.95
C LEU A 73 -11.26 -3.13 14.44
N HIS A 74 -11.40 -1.90 14.95
CA HIS A 74 -11.27 -1.61 16.38
C HIS A 74 -12.26 -2.42 17.22
N ARG A 75 -13.53 -2.45 16.81
CA ARG A 75 -14.55 -3.24 17.52
C ARG A 75 -14.33 -4.75 17.44
N ALA A 76 -13.80 -5.25 16.33
CA ALA A 76 -13.52 -6.67 16.18
C ALA A 76 -12.49 -7.15 17.20
N GLY A 77 -11.51 -6.31 17.55
CA GLY A 77 -10.56 -6.56 18.64
C GLY A 77 -9.68 -7.79 18.46
N THR A 78 -9.66 -8.41 17.27
CA THR A 78 -8.84 -9.60 17.00
C THR A 78 -7.37 -9.22 16.80
N PRO A 79 -6.42 -10.15 17.00
CA PRO A 79 -5.00 -9.91 16.67
C PRO A 79 -4.81 -9.49 15.20
N GLY A 80 -5.59 -10.08 14.30
CA GLY A 80 -5.62 -9.72 12.88
C GLY A 80 -6.11 -8.28 12.65
N ALA A 81 -7.21 -7.89 13.30
CA ALA A 81 -7.73 -6.53 13.20
C ALA A 81 -6.73 -5.49 13.74
N ARG A 82 -6.04 -5.79 14.85
CA ARG A 82 -4.95 -4.94 15.36
C ARG A 82 -3.79 -4.84 14.37
N ALA A 83 -3.36 -5.96 13.79
CA ALA A 83 -2.30 -5.98 12.78
C ALA A 83 -2.68 -5.15 11.53
N PHE A 84 -3.95 -5.21 11.10
CA PHE A 84 -4.41 -4.40 9.99
C PHE A 84 -4.46 -2.91 10.34
N LEU A 85 -4.94 -2.54 11.52
CA LEU A 85 -4.88 -1.14 11.99
C LEU A 85 -3.45 -0.60 12.04
N LEU A 86 -2.46 -1.41 12.44
CA LEU A 86 -1.04 -1.04 12.39
C LEU A 86 -0.55 -0.85 10.95
N ALA A 87 -0.95 -1.71 10.01
CA ALA A 87 -0.61 -1.55 8.60
C ALA A 87 -1.25 -0.28 7.99
N ILE A 88 -2.51 0.03 8.33
CA ILE A 88 -3.17 1.30 7.93
C ILE A 88 -2.43 2.49 8.52
N ALA A 89 -2.00 2.41 9.78
CA ALA A 89 -1.19 3.46 10.41
C ALA A 89 0.15 3.69 9.70
N ALA A 90 0.74 2.64 9.13
CA ALA A 90 2.03 2.70 8.45
C ALA A 90 1.91 3.22 7.01
N ILE A 91 1.03 2.62 6.19
CA ILE A 91 1.00 2.85 4.73
C ILE A 91 -0.31 3.45 4.22
N GLY A 92 -1.32 3.60 5.08
CA GLY A 92 -2.60 4.16 4.68
C GLY A 92 -2.53 5.65 4.32
N PRO A 93 -3.65 6.25 3.88
CA PRO A 93 -3.73 7.68 3.61
C PRO A 93 -3.33 8.51 4.84
N GLU A 94 -2.59 9.60 4.65
CA GLU A 94 -2.01 10.40 5.73
C GLU A 94 -3.05 10.80 6.81
N TRP A 95 -4.22 11.25 6.38
CA TRP A 95 -5.32 11.66 7.26
C TRP A 95 -5.91 10.51 8.10
N ALA A 96 -5.71 9.25 7.72
CA ALA A 96 -6.21 8.08 8.41
C ALA A 96 -5.20 7.51 9.43
N ARG A 97 -3.89 7.74 9.20
CA ARG A 97 -2.81 7.06 9.93
C ARG A 97 -2.91 7.23 11.45
N ARG A 98 -3.14 8.46 11.92
CA ARG A 98 -3.24 8.77 13.36
C ARG A 98 -4.44 8.07 14.02
N ALA A 99 -5.59 8.03 13.35
CA ALA A 99 -6.78 7.37 13.87
C ALA A 99 -6.58 5.85 13.98
N ALA A 100 -6.01 5.23 12.95
CA ALA A 100 -5.68 3.81 12.93
C ALA A 100 -4.65 3.44 14.01
N ALA A 101 -3.59 4.25 14.18
CA ALA A 101 -2.59 4.05 15.23
C ALA A 101 -3.20 4.10 16.64
N LYS A 102 -4.07 5.09 16.89
CA LYS A 102 -4.78 5.22 18.17
C LYS A 102 -5.69 4.02 18.43
N ALA A 103 -6.45 3.59 17.42
CA ALA A 103 -7.30 2.40 17.53
C ALA A 103 -6.48 1.15 17.87
N ALA A 104 -5.39 0.89 17.14
CA ALA A 104 -4.51 -0.25 17.38
C ALA A 104 -3.89 -0.25 18.80
N ALA A 105 -3.50 0.92 19.29
CA ALA A 105 -2.87 1.07 20.61
C ALA A 105 -3.84 0.77 21.78
N THR A 106 -5.14 0.92 21.56
CA THR A 106 -6.17 0.66 22.60
C THR A 106 -6.63 -0.79 22.63
N LEU A 107 -6.21 -1.62 21.68
CA LEU A 107 -6.55 -3.03 21.66
C LEU A 107 -5.58 -3.80 22.55
N ASP A 108 -6.13 -4.37 23.62
CA ASP A 108 -5.39 -5.26 24.52
C ASP A 108 -5.28 -6.62 23.83
N ALA A 109 -4.21 -6.80 23.07
CA ALA A 109 -3.95 -8.01 22.31
C ALA A 109 -2.70 -8.71 22.82
N ALA A 110 -2.65 -10.02 22.61
CA ALA A 110 -1.43 -10.81 22.67
C ALA A 110 -0.27 -10.11 21.92
N PRO A 111 1.00 -10.44 22.23
CA PRO A 111 2.15 -9.87 21.55
C PRO A 111 1.93 -9.84 20.04
N GLY A 112 2.12 -8.65 19.44
CA GLY A 112 1.95 -8.46 18.01
C GLY A 112 2.90 -9.36 17.21
N PRO A 113 2.62 -9.60 15.92
CA PRO A 113 3.52 -10.37 15.09
C PRO A 113 4.91 -9.72 15.05
N PRO A 114 6.00 -10.51 14.92
CA PRO A 114 7.37 -10.03 15.07
C PRO A 114 7.74 -8.94 14.06
N TRP A 115 7.11 -8.92 12.89
CA TRP A 115 7.32 -7.92 11.85
C TRP A 115 6.58 -6.59 12.09
N ALA A 116 5.65 -6.51 13.04
CA ALA A 116 4.83 -5.31 13.25
C ALA A 116 5.64 -4.02 13.52
N PRO A 117 6.77 -4.05 14.26
CA PRO A 117 7.60 -2.87 14.48
C PRO A 117 8.24 -2.31 13.20
N ASP A 118 8.39 -3.13 12.16
CA ASP A 118 9.08 -2.76 10.91
C ASP A 118 8.12 -2.17 9.87
N LEU A 119 6.81 -2.22 10.12
CA LEU A 119 5.80 -1.63 9.24
C LEU A 119 6.09 -0.16 8.93
N GLY A 120 6.14 0.14 7.64
CA GLY A 120 6.40 1.45 7.06
C GLY A 120 7.86 1.90 7.18
N ARG A 121 8.71 1.17 7.91
CA ARG A 121 10.10 1.54 8.23
C ARG A 121 11.05 1.00 7.18
N VAL A 122 11.05 1.66 6.04
CA VAL A 122 11.98 1.36 4.94
C VAL A 122 13.01 2.47 4.79
N THR A 123 14.22 2.07 4.40
CA THR A 123 15.28 2.98 3.99
C THR A 123 15.32 3.02 2.46
N PRO A 124 15.25 4.20 1.82
CA PRO A 124 15.39 4.30 0.37
C PRO A 124 16.82 3.95 -0.06
N GLY A 125 16.93 3.23 -1.17
CA GLY A 125 18.17 2.86 -1.84
C GLY A 125 18.39 3.64 -3.14
N PRO A 126 19.18 3.09 -4.07
CA PRO A 126 19.36 3.65 -5.41
C PRO A 126 18.05 3.80 -6.19
N ALA A 127 18.09 4.70 -7.17
CA ALA A 127 16.98 4.90 -8.09
C ALA A 127 17.48 4.93 -9.54
N TRP A 128 16.65 4.41 -10.44
CA TRP A 128 16.97 4.23 -11.84
C TRP A 128 15.84 4.75 -12.72
N LEU A 129 16.20 5.42 -13.80
CA LEU A 129 15.34 5.72 -14.94
C LEU A 129 15.68 4.74 -16.06
N ILE A 130 14.67 4.02 -16.56
CA ILE A 130 14.76 3.11 -17.68
C ILE A 130 13.87 3.66 -18.80
N GLN A 131 14.44 3.83 -20.01
CA GLN A 131 13.71 4.31 -21.18
C GLN A 131 13.88 3.34 -22.33
N GLU A 132 12.81 2.66 -22.73
CA GLU A 132 12.81 1.65 -23.81
C GLU A 132 12.60 2.27 -25.19
N GLY A 133 11.93 3.42 -25.26
CA GLY A 133 11.66 4.14 -26.49
C GLY A 133 10.87 5.43 -26.23
N PRO A 134 10.75 6.32 -27.23
CA PRO A 134 10.07 7.61 -27.06
C PRO A 134 8.56 7.48 -26.77
N LEU A 135 7.96 6.32 -27.04
CA LEU A 135 6.53 6.07 -26.85
C LEU A 135 6.21 5.19 -25.64
N ASP A 136 7.20 4.57 -25.00
CA ASP A 136 7.00 3.58 -23.93
C ASP A 136 6.94 4.20 -22.52
N GLY A 137 7.09 5.52 -22.45
CA GLY A 137 7.14 6.28 -21.21
C GLY A 137 8.42 6.05 -20.42
N ASP A 138 8.51 6.75 -19.29
CA ASP A 138 9.65 6.65 -18.38
C ASP A 138 9.34 5.61 -17.31
N ARG A 139 10.17 4.57 -17.17
CA ARG A 139 10.07 3.64 -16.05
C ARG A 139 11.05 4.07 -14.94
N LEU A 140 10.51 4.48 -13.81
CA LEU A 140 11.27 4.83 -12.62
C LEU A 140 11.27 3.63 -11.65
N VAL A 141 12.46 3.24 -11.20
CA VAL A 141 12.66 2.16 -10.24
C VAL A 141 13.32 2.73 -8.98
N LEU A 142 12.69 2.56 -7.82
CA LEU A 142 13.18 3.01 -6.52
C LEU A 142 13.39 1.80 -5.61
N GLU A 143 14.62 1.57 -5.15
CA GLU A 143 14.95 0.48 -4.23
C GLU A 143 14.64 0.85 -2.77
N PHE A 144 14.27 -0.14 -1.97
CA PHE A 144 13.94 0.00 -0.55
C PHE A 144 14.36 -1.21 0.26
N ARG A 145 14.82 -0.97 1.48
CA ARG A 145 15.22 -2.03 2.43
C ARG A 145 14.55 -1.85 3.77
N TYR A 146 14.18 -2.94 4.42
CA TYR A 146 13.80 -2.91 5.83
C TYR A 146 15.05 -2.95 6.72
N GLY A 147 15.01 -2.29 7.88
CA GLY A 147 16.12 -2.32 8.82
C GLY A 147 17.47 -1.80 8.28
N PRO A 148 18.51 -1.77 9.13
CA PRO A 148 19.85 -1.30 8.75
C PRO A 148 20.74 -2.40 8.12
N GLU A 149 20.32 -3.66 8.18
CA GLU A 149 21.15 -4.81 7.77
C GLU A 149 21.00 -5.14 6.27
N SER A 150 22.09 -5.58 5.64
CA SER A 150 22.12 -5.87 4.20
C SER A 150 21.31 -7.09 3.77
N SER A 151 20.92 -7.96 4.70
CA SER A 151 20.13 -9.18 4.48
C SER A 151 18.63 -9.01 4.71
N ALA A 152 18.20 -7.83 5.13
CA ALA A 152 16.79 -7.56 5.32
C ALA A 152 16.05 -7.54 3.97
N PRO A 153 14.71 -7.76 3.96
CA PRO A 153 13.93 -7.78 2.73
C PRO A 153 14.21 -6.54 1.88
N HIS A 154 14.61 -6.80 0.64
CA HIS A 154 14.97 -5.81 -0.36
C HIS A 154 13.93 -5.88 -1.48
N HIS A 155 13.33 -4.75 -1.82
CA HIS A 155 12.36 -4.66 -2.89
C HIS A 155 12.51 -3.33 -3.64
N ALA A 156 11.86 -3.22 -4.79
CA ALA A 156 11.78 -1.97 -5.51
C ALA A 156 10.34 -1.59 -5.84
N LEU A 157 10.06 -0.29 -5.89
CA LEU A 157 8.87 0.27 -6.53
C LEU A 157 9.25 0.61 -7.97
N ALA A 158 8.63 -0.07 -8.94
CA ALA A 158 8.75 0.23 -10.36
C ALA A 158 7.46 0.89 -10.85
N VAL A 159 7.56 2.09 -11.42
CA VAL A 159 6.42 2.84 -11.95
C VAL A 159 6.71 3.26 -13.37
N ARG A 160 5.80 2.94 -14.29
CA ARG A 160 5.84 3.46 -15.65
C ARG A 160 4.98 4.71 -15.75
N LEU A 161 5.59 5.80 -16.19
CA LEU A 161 4.95 7.10 -16.36
C LEU A 161 4.75 7.40 -17.84
N MET A 162 3.49 7.59 -18.22
CA MET A 162 3.08 8.12 -19.52
C MET A 162 2.69 9.60 -19.38
N GLN A 163 2.32 10.25 -20.49
CA GLN A 163 1.88 11.65 -20.48
C GLN A 163 0.67 11.88 -19.55
N ASP A 164 -0.26 10.94 -19.50
CA ASP A 164 -1.52 11.07 -18.74
C ASP A 164 -1.45 10.53 -17.30
N GLY A 165 -0.28 10.04 -16.87
CA GLY A 165 -0.05 9.50 -15.53
C GLY A 165 0.57 8.11 -15.51
N PRO A 166 0.52 7.41 -14.36
CA PRO A 166 1.08 6.06 -14.24
C PRO A 166 0.29 5.07 -15.09
N SER A 167 0.98 4.30 -15.96
CA SER A 167 0.38 3.17 -16.69
C SER A 167 0.62 1.83 -16.01
N GLU A 168 1.60 1.76 -15.11
CA GLU A 168 1.98 0.54 -14.38
C GLU A 168 2.56 0.93 -13.02
N ILE A 169 2.17 0.23 -11.96
CA ILE A 169 2.77 0.34 -10.62
C ILE A 169 3.00 -1.07 -10.09
N VAL A 170 4.27 -1.46 -9.93
CA VAL A 170 4.67 -2.80 -9.53
C VAL A 170 5.65 -2.75 -8.37
N LEU A 171 5.46 -3.64 -7.41
CA LEU A 171 6.44 -3.94 -6.38
C LEU A 171 7.27 -5.15 -6.81
N VAL A 172 8.58 -4.98 -6.85
CA VAL A 172 9.53 -5.97 -7.35
C VAL A 172 10.30 -6.56 -6.17
N GLY A 173 10.12 -7.86 -5.92
CA GLY A 173 10.88 -8.60 -4.90
C GLY A 173 12.26 -9.05 -5.38
N ASP A 174 12.42 -9.36 -6.68
CA ASP A 174 13.70 -9.73 -7.27
C ASP A 174 14.34 -8.53 -8.00
N VAL A 175 14.87 -7.60 -7.21
CA VAL A 175 15.54 -6.40 -7.74
C VAL A 175 16.79 -6.78 -8.56
N ALA A 176 17.51 -7.82 -8.15
CA ALA A 176 18.71 -8.28 -8.84
C ALA A 176 18.38 -8.82 -10.24
N GLY A 177 17.33 -9.63 -10.35
CA GLY A 177 16.80 -10.12 -11.63
C GLY A 177 16.34 -8.99 -12.53
N LEU A 178 15.53 -8.05 -12.01
CA LEU A 178 15.09 -6.86 -12.76
C LEU A 178 16.28 -6.09 -13.35
N MET A 179 17.29 -5.79 -12.53
CA MET A 179 18.45 -5.02 -12.99
C MET A 179 19.35 -5.84 -13.93
N ALA A 180 19.41 -7.16 -13.80
CA ALA A 180 20.09 -8.03 -14.75
C ALA A 180 19.40 -7.99 -16.13
N ASP A 181 18.08 -8.04 -16.17
CA ASP A 181 17.31 -7.97 -17.41
C ASP A 181 17.39 -6.58 -18.05
N ALA A 182 17.34 -5.50 -17.26
CA ALA A 182 17.58 -4.14 -17.75
C ALA A 182 18.97 -4.01 -18.40
N ARG A 183 20.03 -4.60 -17.81
CA ARG A 183 21.37 -4.59 -18.39
C ARG A 183 21.45 -5.37 -19.71
N LYS A 184 20.74 -6.50 -19.83
CA LYS A 184 20.65 -7.25 -21.10
C LYS A 184 19.96 -6.41 -22.17
N ALA A 185 18.88 -5.72 -21.82
CA ALA A 185 18.15 -4.85 -22.74
C ALA A 185 19.02 -3.66 -23.23
N VAL A 186 19.82 -3.06 -22.34
CA VAL A 186 20.82 -2.04 -22.72
C VAL A 186 21.84 -2.60 -23.71
N GLN A 187 22.38 -3.80 -23.46
CA GLN A 187 23.35 -4.44 -24.36
C GLN A 187 22.77 -4.76 -25.74
N ALA A 188 21.47 -5.00 -25.82
CA ALA A 188 20.73 -5.22 -27.05
C ALA A 188 20.24 -3.91 -27.70
N GLU A 189 20.65 -2.74 -27.19
CA GLU A 189 20.23 -1.41 -27.66
C GLU A 189 18.70 -1.20 -27.61
N LEU A 190 18.00 -1.91 -26.71
CA LEU A 190 16.55 -1.84 -26.53
C LEU A 190 16.11 -0.80 -25.50
N CYS A 191 17.02 -0.33 -24.64
CA CYS A 191 16.71 0.71 -23.67
C CYS A 191 17.96 1.47 -23.22
N SER A 192 17.76 2.59 -22.55
CA SER A 192 18.77 3.26 -21.73
C SER A 192 18.46 3.08 -20.25
N VAL A 193 19.51 3.03 -19.42
CA VAL A 193 19.40 2.97 -17.97
C VAL A 193 20.27 4.07 -17.38
N GLN A 194 19.68 4.94 -16.57
CA GLN A 194 20.36 6.06 -15.94
C GLN A 194 20.10 6.05 -14.44
N GLN A 195 21.14 6.20 -13.63
CA GLN A 195 20.96 6.42 -12.21
C GLN A 195 20.44 7.84 -11.97
N VAL A 196 19.42 7.98 -11.13
CA VAL A 196 18.81 9.27 -10.78
C VAL A 196 18.79 9.45 -9.26
N ALA A 197 18.63 10.68 -8.80
CA ALA A 197 18.46 10.95 -7.38
C ALA A 197 17.13 10.34 -6.88
N PRO A 198 17.13 9.55 -5.79
CA PRO A 198 15.91 8.93 -5.27
C PRO A 198 14.79 9.94 -4.98
N ALA A 199 15.12 11.07 -4.37
CA ALA A 199 14.15 12.14 -4.08
C ALA A 199 13.52 12.75 -5.34
N ALA A 200 14.27 12.85 -6.44
CA ALA A 200 13.77 13.38 -7.71
C ALA A 200 12.79 12.37 -8.36
N ALA A 201 13.16 11.09 -8.40
CA ALA A 201 12.28 10.03 -8.90
C ALA A 201 11.01 9.91 -8.05
N ALA A 202 11.14 9.94 -6.73
CA ALA A 202 10.04 9.87 -5.78
C ALA A 202 9.06 11.05 -5.93
N THR A 203 9.58 12.27 -6.10
CA THR A 203 8.76 13.46 -6.36
C THR A 203 7.98 13.30 -7.66
N ARG A 204 8.63 12.83 -8.72
CA ARG A 204 8.00 12.65 -10.04
C ARG A 204 6.87 11.61 -10.02
N ILE A 205 7.09 10.49 -9.34
CA ILE A 205 6.06 9.47 -9.13
C ILE A 205 4.92 10.01 -8.27
N ARG A 206 5.23 10.67 -7.15
CA ARG A 206 4.21 11.23 -6.26
C ARG A 206 3.31 12.22 -6.97
N THR A 207 3.89 13.15 -7.73
CA THR A 207 3.11 14.09 -8.55
C THR A 207 2.19 13.34 -9.51
N ALA A 208 2.70 12.32 -10.22
CA ALA A 208 1.87 11.52 -11.13
C ALA A 208 0.72 10.78 -10.41
N LEU A 209 0.95 10.26 -9.20
CA LEU A 209 -0.08 9.59 -8.39
C LEU A 209 -1.15 10.56 -7.86
N GLU A 210 -0.81 11.83 -7.66
CA GLU A 210 -1.70 12.86 -7.14
C GLU A 210 -2.50 13.57 -8.24
N THR A 211 -1.91 13.73 -9.42
CA THR A 211 -2.55 14.45 -10.54
C THR A 211 -3.28 13.54 -11.51
N ALA A 212 -3.03 12.22 -11.48
CA ALA A 212 -3.72 11.29 -12.36
C ALA A 212 -5.23 11.33 -12.12
N PRO A 213 -6.05 11.53 -13.17
CA PRO A 213 -7.51 11.58 -13.01
C PRO A 213 -8.07 10.22 -12.56
N ARG A 214 -7.41 9.13 -12.96
CA ARG A 214 -7.71 7.76 -12.56
C ARG A 214 -6.46 6.90 -12.74
N LEU A 215 -6.23 5.99 -11.80
CA LEU A 215 -5.20 4.96 -11.96
C LEU A 215 -5.73 3.76 -12.77
N PRO A 216 -4.85 3.04 -13.50
CA PRO A 216 -5.17 1.73 -14.05
C PRO A 216 -5.72 0.79 -12.97
N GLU A 217 -6.63 -0.11 -13.34
CA GLU A 217 -7.30 -0.98 -12.36
C GLU A 217 -6.32 -1.90 -11.61
N ASP A 218 -5.33 -2.42 -12.34
CA ASP A 218 -4.23 -3.24 -11.86
C ASP A 218 -3.21 -2.46 -11.00
N ALA A 219 -3.21 -1.13 -11.07
CA ALA A 219 -2.33 -0.28 -10.26
C ALA A 219 -2.87 -0.02 -8.85
N TYR A 220 -4.20 -0.11 -8.63
CA TYR A 220 -4.80 0.16 -7.32
C TYR A 220 -4.23 -0.69 -6.19
N PRO A 221 -4.02 -2.02 -6.34
CA PRO A 221 -3.44 -2.84 -5.27
C PRO A 221 -2.09 -2.34 -4.77
N ALA A 222 -1.27 -1.73 -5.63
CA ALA A 222 0.04 -1.21 -5.29
C ALA A 222 0.03 0.29 -4.90
N ALA A 223 -1.02 1.03 -5.22
CA ALA A 223 -1.05 2.48 -5.10
C ALA A 223 -0.87 3.01 -3.67
N PRO A 224 -1.55 2.48 -2.62
CA PRO A 224 -1.31 2.90 -1.24
C PRO A 224 0.15 2.75 -0.82
N LEU A 225 0.76 1.60 -1.14
CA LEU A 225 2.17 1.35 -0.84
C LEU A 225 3.09 2.26 -1.66
N ALA A 226 2.81 2.48 -2.94
CA ALA A 226 3.57 3.39 -3.79
C ALA A 226 3.61 4.82 -3.22
N ARG A 227 2.46 5.36 -2.77
CA ARG A 227 2.38 6.68 -2.12
C ARG A 227 3.22 6.75 -0.84
N HIS A 228 3.22 5.68 -0.05
CA HIS A 228 4.07 5.61 1.14
C HIS A 228 5.56 5.58 0.79
N ARG A 229 5.95 4.76 -0.18
CA ARG A 229 7.35 4.62 -0.64
C ARG A 229 7.91 5.91 -1.23
N THR A 230 7.13 6.64 -2.03
CA THR A 230 7.56 7.94 -2.57
C THR A 230 7.70 9.00 -1.48
N THR A 231 6.95 8.91 -0.38
CA THR A 231 7.13 9.79 0.78
C THR A 231 8.41 9.44 1.56
N ALA A 232 8.72 8.14 1.71
CA ALA A 232 9.93 7.69 2.42
C ALA A 232 11.24 7.98 1.68
N ALA A 233 11.18 8.26 0.37
CA ALA A 233 12.34 8.53 -0.48
C ALA A 233 12.65 10.03 -0.69
N THR A 234 11.92 10.92 -0.01
CA THR A 234 12.11 12.39 -0.04
C THR A 234 12.44 12.93 1.33
#